data_AF-A0AA37EXN7-F1
#
_entry.id   AF-A0AA37EXN7-F1
#
_cell.length_a   1.000
_cell.length_b   1.000
_cell.length_c   1.000
_cell.angle_alpha   90.00
_cell.angle_beta   90.00
_cell.angle_gamma   90.00
#
_symmetry.space_group_name_H-M   'P 1'
#
loop_
_entity.id
_entity.type
_entity.pdbx_description
1 polymer ?
#
loop_
_entity_poly.entity_id
_entity_poly.type
_entity_poly.pdbx_seq_one_letter_code
_entity_poly.pdbx_strand_id
1 'polypeptide(L)'
;MFSNLEVALLVAWLDGNDLAARDIAAMLDPYVIYKLPKKYLQSITPFPDIDEFNCIVEIISEKVKLELARHPKLNRNISSN
;
A
#
# COMPACT_ATOMS: atom_id res chain seq x y z
N MET A 1 -10.24 10.69 2.91
CA MET A 1 -10.36 10.03 4.23
C MET A 1 -9.98 8.55 4.09
N PHE A 2 -9.30 7.97 5.08
CA PHE A 2 -8.92 6.54 5.06
C PHE A 2 -10.01 5.67 5.68
N SER A 3 -10.13 4.43 5.21
CA SER A 3 -10.97 3.41 5.89
C SER A 3 -10.24 2.81 7.10
N ASN A 4 -10.97 2.14 7.99
CA ASN A 4 -10.36 1.50 9.17
C ASN A 4 -9.30 0.45 8.79
N LEU A 5 -9.52 -0.31 7.71
CA LEU A 5 -8.55 -1.28 7.21
C LEU A 5 -7.32 -0.61 6.59
N GLU A 6 -7.52 0.48 5.86
CA GLU A 6 -6.42 1.29 5.30
C GLU A 6 -5.55 1.89 6.43
N VAL A 7 -6.17 2.41 7.50
CA VAL A 7 -5.45 2.92 8.67
C VAL A 7 -4.72 1.79 9.39
N ALA A 8 -5.36 0.64 9.60
CA ALA A 8 -4.75 -0.52 10.25
C ALA A 8 -3.52 -1.03 9.48
N LEU A 9 -3.58 -1.05 8.14
CA LEU A 9 -2.44 -1.42 7.30
C LEU A 9 -1.29 -0.40 7.43
N LEU A 10 -1.60 0.90 7.39
CA LEU A 10 -0.59 1.95 7.57
C LEU A 10 0.11 1.85 8.93
N VAL A 11 -0.65 1.65 10.01
CA VAL A 11 -0.10 1.48 11.37
C VAL A 11 0.80 0.25 11.41
N ALA A 12 0.34 -0.91 10.90
CA ALA A 12 1.15 -2.13 10.91
C ALA A 12 2.45 -2.00 10.11
N TRP A 13 2.46 -1.29 8.98
CA TRP A 13 3.68 -0.99 8.22
C TRP A 13 4.63 -0.06 8.98
N LEU A 14 4.10 1.01 9.57
CA LEU A 14 4.91 2.00 10.30
C LEU A 14 5.51 1.41 11.59
N ASP A 15 4.80 0.48 12.23
CA ASP A 15 5.27 -0.25 13.41
C ASP A 15 6.24 -1.41 13.06
N GLY A 16 6.46 -1.69 11.77
CA GLY A 16 7.32 -2.80 11.31
C GLY A 16 6.75 -4.19 11.61
N ASN A 17 5.43 -4.31 11.82
CA ASN A 17 4.77 -5.59 12.05
C ASN A 17 4.34 -6.21 10.71
N ASP A 18 5.32 -6.84 10.04
CA ASP A 18 5.15 -7.43 8.71
C ASP A 18 4.04 -8.50 8.66
N LEU A 19 3.87 -9.27 9.74
CA LEU A 19 2.84 -10.31 9.82
C LEU A 19 1.44 -9.69 9.82
N ALA A 20 1.20 -8.71 10.69
CA ALA A 20 -0.08 -8.00 10.74
C ALA A 20 -0.35 -7.23 9.44
N ALA A 21 0.67 -6.57 8.88
CA ALA A 21 0.53 -5.86 7.62
C ALA A 21 0.13 -6.80 6.47
N ARG A 22 0.72 -7.99 6.41
CA ARG A 22 0.37 -9.01 5.42
C ARG A 22 -1.06 -9.52 5.59
N ASP A 23 -1.49 -9.78 6.82
CA ASP A 23 -2.85 -10.28 7.09
C ASP A 23 -3.90 -9.22 6.73
N ILE A 24 -3.66 -7.95 7.05
CA ILE A 24 -4.56 -6.84 6.70
C ILE A 24 -4.54 -6.58 5.19
N ALA A 25 -3.36 -6.63 4.55
CA ALA A 25 -3.23 -6.50 3.10
C ALA A 25 -4.02 -7.58 2.35
N ALA A 26 -4.12 -8.81 2.89
CA ALA A 26 -4.93 -9.87 2.30
C ALA A 26 -6.44 -9.58 2.29
N MET A 27 -6.91 -8.67 3.15
CA MET A 27 -8.31 -8.27 3.26
C MET A 27 -8.64 -7.05 2.39
N LEU A 28 -7.63 -6.39 1.83
CA LEU A 28 -7.78 -5.20 1.00
C LEU A 28 -7.67 -5.55 -0.49
N ASP A 29 -8.38 -4.78 -1.32
CA ASP A 29 -8.20 -4.86 -2.77
C ASP A 29 -6.76 -4.45 -3.13
N PRO A 30 -6.06 -5.19 -4.01
CA PRO A 30 -4.68 -4.89 -4.40
C PRO A 30 -4.46 -3.47 -4.94
N TYR A 31 -5.47 -2.90 -5.61
CA TYR A 31 -5.43 -1.53 -6.10
C TYR A 31 -5.46 -0.50 -4.95
N VAL A 32 -6.14 -0.82 -3.85
CA VAL A 32 -6.13 0.00 -2.63
C VAL A 32 -4.73 -0.01 -2.02
N ILE A 33 -4.12 -1.19 -1.86
CA ILE A 33 -2.77 -1.35 -1.31
C ILE A 33 -1.74 -0.54 -2.12
N TYR A 34 -1.84 -0.60 -3.45
CA TYR A 34 -0.97 0.15 -4.36
C TYR A 34 -1.08 1.67 -4.19
N LYS A 35 -2.30 2.20 -4.03
CA LYS A 35 -2.54 3.64 -3.90
C LYS A 35 -2.33 4.18 -2.49
N LEU A 36 -2.28 3.30 -1.49
CA LEU A 36 -2.25 3.69 -0.09
C LEU A 36 -1.03 4.55 0.28
N PRO A 37 0.20 4.26 -0.18
CA PRO A 37 1.35 5.10 0.07
C PRO A 37 1.20 6.51 -0.50
N LYS A 38 0.70 6.63 -1.74
CA LYS A 38 0.41 7.92 -2.38
C LYS A 38 -0.57 8.74 -1.57
N LYS A 39 -1.69 8.11 -1.20
CA LYS A 39 -2.77 8.73 -0.43
C LYS A 39 -2.27 9.17 0.95
N TYR A 40 -1.43 8.35 1.60
CA TYR A 40 -0.81 8.67 2.89
C TYR A 40 0.09 9.88 2.81
N LEU A 41 1.05 9.89 1.89
CA LEU A 41 1.98 11.00 1.70
C LEU A 41 1.23 12.32 1.39
N GLN A 42 0.20 12.29 0.53
CA GLN A 42 -0.65 13.47 0.27
C GLN A 42 -1.37 14.00 1.52
N SER A 43 -1.62 13.15 2.50
CA SER A 43 -2.38 13.53 3.70
C SER A 43 -1.53 14.15 4.81
N ILE A 44 -0.22 13.91 4.83
CA ILE A 44 0.68 14.36 5.90
C ILE A 44 1.59 15.53 5.50
N THR A 45 1.81 15.75 4.20
CA THR A 45 2.67 16.84 3.72
C THR A 45 2.11 17.44 2.43
N PRO A 46 1.93 18.77 2.33
CA PRO A 46 1.84 19.44 1.04
C PRO A 46 3.21 19.37 0.38
N PHE A 47 3.37 18.49 -0.61
CA PHE A 47 4.63 18.35 -1.33
C PHE A 47 4.85 19.60 -2.22
N PRO A 48 5.97 20.34 -2.03
CA PRO A 48 6.26 21.52 -2.84
C PRO A 48 6.66 21.14 -4.28
N ASP A 49 7.20 19.94 -4.48
CA ASP A 49 7.58 19.38 -5.78
C ASP A 49 6.77 18.09 -6.06
N ILE A 50 5.98 18.13 -7.13
CA ILE A 50 5.08 17.05 -7.50
C ILE A 50 5.82 15.88 -8.17
N ASP A 51 7.00 16.14 -8.76
CA ASP A 51 7.79 15.15 -9.49
C ASP A 51 8.58 14.29 -8.51
N GLU A 52 9.17 14.90 -7.48
CA GLU A 52 9.82 14.17 -6.38
C GLU A 52 8.80 13.29 -5.62
N PHE A 53 7.60 13.83 -5.37
CA PHE A 53 6.49 13.09 -4.79
C PHE A 53 6.08 11.88 -5.64
N ASN A 54 5.88 12.07 -6.95
CA ASN A 54 5.50 10.99 -7.85
C ASN A 54 6.60 9.91 -7.92
N CYS A 55 7.88 10.29 -7.89
CA CYS A 55 9.01 9.38 -7.86
C CYS A 55 9.03 8.49 -6.61
N ILE A 56 8.84 9.07 -5.41
CA ILE A 56 8.76 8.31 -4.15
C ILE A 56 7.59 7.33 -4.19
N VAL A 57 6.43 7.78 -4.67
CA VAL A 57 5.22 6.95 -4.81
C VAL A 57 5.46 5.78 -5.74
N GLU A 58 6.14 6.01 -6.86
CA GLU A 58 6.46 4.97 -7.85
C GLU A 58 7.43 3.92 -7.29
N ILE A 59 8.45 4.35 -6.53
CA ILE A 59 9.39 3.44 -5.86
C ILE A 59 8.65 2.55 -4.85
N ILE A 60 7.77 3.13 -4.02
CA ILE A 60 7.01 2.35 -3.03
C ILE A 60 6.04 1.40 -3.73
N SER A 61 5.37 1.89 -4.78
CA SER A 61 4.46 1.14 -5.63
C SER A 61 5.10 -0.11 -6.26
N GLU A 62 6.31 0.03 -6.80
CA GLU A 62 7.07 -1.09 -7.36
C GLU A 62 7.53 -2.08 -6.28
N LYS A 63 7.96 -1.62 -5.11
CA LYS A 63 8.26 -2.51 -3.97
C LYS A 63 7.05 -3.33 -3.54
N VAL A 64 5.87 -2.71 -3.48
CA VAL A 64 4.61 -3.39 -3.14
C VAL A 64 4.25 -4.43 -4.21
N LYS A 65 4.37 -4.11 -5.50
CA LYS A 65 4.14 -5.07 -6.59
C LYS A 65 5.07 -6.28 -6.51
N LEU A 66 6.36 -6.05 -6.28
CA LEU A 66 7.36 -7.11 -6.16
C LEU A 66 7.05 -8.02 -4.97
N GLU A 67 6.63 -7.45 -3.85
CA GLU A 67 6.26 -8.24 -2.66
C GLU A 67 4.98 -9.04 -2.89
N LEU A 68 3.95 -8.47 -3.54
CA LEU A 68 2.75 -9.20 -3.92
C LEU A 68 3.04 -10.36 -4.89
N ALA A 69 3.94 -10.16 -5.85
CA ALA A 69 4.37 -11.22 -6.78
C ALA A 69 5.09 -12.37 -6.05
N ARG A 70 5.81 -12.08 -4.96
CA ARG A 70 6.45 -13.08 -4.09
C ARG A 70 5.44 -13.85 -3.23
N HIS A 71 4.23 -13.32 -3.04
CA HIS A 71 3.15 -13.94 -2.26
C HIS A 71 1.92 -14.26 -3.12
N PRO A 72 1.97 -15.29 -3.99
CA PRO A 72 0.94 -15.58 -5.00
C PRO A 72 -0.47 -15.89 -4.44
N LYS A 73 -0.61 -16.16 -3.14
CA LYS A 73 -1.91 -16.30 -2.48
C LYS A 73 -2.72 -14.99 -2.45
N LEU A 74 -2.04 -13.83 -2.49
CA LEU A 74 -2.68 -12.51 -2.56
C LEU A 74 -3.11 -12.14 -4.00
N ASN A 75 -2.47 -12.75 -5.01
CA ASN A 75 -2.70 -12.46 -6.43
C ASN A 75 -3.93 -13.22 -7.01
N ARG A 76 -4.40 -14.28 -6.33
CA ARG A 76 -5.51 -15.13 -6.82
C ARG A 76 -6.89 -14.47 -6.76
N ASN A 77 -7.08 -13.42 -5.97
CA ASN A 77 -8.35 -12.69 -5.91
C ASN A 77 -8.54 -11.70 -7.08
N ILE A 78 -7.55 -11.53 -7.97
CA ILE A 78 -7.60 -10.56 -9.08
C ILE A 78 -8.13 -11.20 -10.39
N SER A 79 -8.03 -12.52 -10.55
CA SER A 79 -8.41 -13.22 -11.80
C SER A 79 -9.78 -13.92 -11.73
N SER A 80 -10.64 -13.54 -10.79
CA SER A 80 -12.01 -14.06 -10.68
C SER A 80 -13.01 -12.91 -10.62
N ASN A 81 -13.15 -12.20 -11.74
CA ASN A 81 -14.32 -11.38 -12.09
C ASN A 81 -14.41 -11.28 -13.61
#